data_AF-A0A164IGM5-F1
#
_entry.id   AF-A0A164IGM5-F1
#
_cell.length_a   1.000
_cell.length_b   1.000
_cell.length_c   1.000
_cell.angle_alpha   90.00
_cell.angle_beta   90.00
_cell.angle_gamma   90.00
#
_symmetry.space_group_name_H-M   'P 1'
#
loop_
_entity.id
_entity.type
_entity.pdbx_description
1 polymer ?
#
loop_
_entity_poly.entity_id
_entity_poly.type
_entity_poly.pdbx_seq_one_letter_code
_entity_poly.pdbx_strand_id
1 'polypeptide(L)'
;QSGRLLLDIGRSEADLLAVSGGVNLGGTLQFAVASGERLARGSEFTVMSWGERRNNSQFDSLDFSQASGYRFATRYDTRSLSVTVTAIPFVWTGAPSGGFWDVVNNWNQGQDGLPQAGDTVLLGGADTRIRSVHSVGELSGNGSLRLEGGGHLLISGPGASAAWLCSRASQQ
;
A
#
# COMPACT_ATOMS: atom_id res chain seq x y z
N GLN A 1 -26.00 7.40 16.86
CA GLN A 1 -25.63 7.10 15.46
C GLN A 1 -24.25 7.67 15.22
N SER A 2 -23.24 6.85 14.99
CA SER A 2 -21.95 7.30 14.47
C SER A 2 -22.08 7.43 12.96
N GLY A 3 -22.16 8.66 12.46
CA GLY A 3 -22.11 8.93 11.02
C GLY A 3 -20.77 8.48 10.45
N ARG A 4 -20.78 8.03 9.19
CA ARG A 4 -19.57 7.67 8.44
C ARG A 4 -19.48 8.61 7.25
N LEU A 5 -18.29 9.15 7.01
CA LEU A 5 -17.93 9.84 5.79
C LEU A 5 -16.89 9.00 5.07
N LEU A 6 -17.16 8.68 3.81
CA LEU A 6 -16.21 8.02 2.90
C LEU A 6 -15.65 9.08 1.96
N LEU A 7 -14.33 9.09 1.79
CA LEU A 7 -13.62 9.91 0.81
C LEU A 7 -12.91 9.02 -0.20
N ASP A 8 -13.17 9.24 -1.48
CA ASP A 8 -12.50 8.54 -2.56
C ASP A 8 -11.16 9.20 -2.92
N ILE A 9 -10.15 8.37 -3.16
CA ILE A 9 -8.82 8.79 -3.63
C ILE A 9 -8.62 8.21 -5.03
N GLY A 10 -8.53 9.09 -6.03
CA GLY A 10 -8.16 8.75 -7.39
C GLY A 10 -6.68 8.99 -7.69
N ARG A 11 -6.24 8.69 -8.91
CA ARG A 11 -4.83 8.76 -9.30
C ARG A 11 -4.18 10.13 -9.09
N SER A 12 -4.91 11.21 -9.38
CA SER A 12 -4.40 12.59 -9.31
C SER A 12 -5.19 13.51 -8.39
N GLU A 13 -6.37 13.08 -7.95
CA GLU A 13 -7.28 13.89 -7.14
C GLU A 13 -7.95 13.01 -6.08
N ALA A 14 -8.45 13.63 -5.02
CA ALA A 14 -9.25 12.97 -3.99
C ALA A 14 -10.45 13.85 -3.65
N ASP A 15 -11.48 13.24 -3.07
CA ASP A 15 -12.58 13.98 -2.47
C ASP A 15 -12.04 14.97 -1.43
N LEU A 16 -12.61 16.17 -1.43
CA LEU A 16 -12.26 17.24 -0.50
C LEU A 16 -13.48 17.66 0.31
N LEU A 17 -13.44 17.41 1.62
CA LEU A 17 -14.34 18.07 2.56
C LEU A 17 -13.78 19.43 2.97
N ALA A 18 -14.39 20.52 2.49
CA ALA A 18 -13.98 21.87 2.84
C ALA A 18 -14.90 22.49 3.90
N VAL A 19 -14.33 22.94 5.03
CA VAL A 19 -15.05 23.63 6.10
C VAL A 19 -14.47 25.03 6.30
N SER A 20 -15.20 26.09 5.96
CA SER A 20 -14.65 27.46 6.08
C SER A 20 -14.45 27.94 7.52
N GLY A 21 -15.17 27.36 8.48
CA GLY A 21 -15.13 27.72 9.90
C GLY A 21 -14.17 26.87 10.73
N GLY A 22 -14.29 27.01 12.05
CA GLY A 22 -13.55 26.18 12.99
C GLY A 22 -14.17 24.80 13.18
N VAL A 23 -13.32 23.78 13.28
CA VAL A 23 -13.70 22.37 13.42
C VAL A 23 -13.24 21.77 14.74
N ASN A 24 -14.06 20.87 15.30
CA ASN A 24 -13.62 19.86 16.25
C ASN A 24 -13.75 18.51 15.53
N LEU A 25 -12.64 17.81 15.37
CA LEU A 25 -12.59 16.50 14.72
C LEU A 25 -12.80 15.39 15.75
N GLY A 26 -13.40 14.28 15.32
CA GLY A 26 -13.69 13.10 16.13
C GLY A 26 -14.41 12.04 15.30
N GLY A 27 -14.54 10.81 15.82
CA GLY A 27 -15.13 9.69 15.11
C GLY A 27 -14.20 9.09 14.04
N THR A 28 -14.80 8.40 13.06
CA THR A 28 -14.07 7.69 12.00
C THR A 28 -14.27 8.38 10.65
N LEU A 29 -13.15 8.63 9.95
CA LEU A 29 -13.14 8.99 8.54
C LEU A 29 -12.69 7.78 7.72
N GLN A 30 -13.46 7.40 6.70
CA GLN A 30 -13.17 6.24 5.86
C GLN A 30 -12.58 6.69 4.52
N PHE A 31 -11.69 5.88 3.98
CA PHE A 31 -11.03 6.11 2.70
C PHE A 31 -11.16 4.89 1.80
N ALA A 32 -11.43 5.14 0.52
CA ALA A 32 -11.36 4.14 -0.52
C ALA A 32 -10.46 4.65 -1.66
N VAL A 33 -9.84 3.71 -2.38
CA VAL A 33 -9.28 4.03 -3.70
C VAL A 33 -10.42 3.92 -4.69
N ALA A 34 -10.62 4.97 -5.49
CA ALA A 34 -11.66 5.00 -6.50
C ALA A 34 -11.51 3.81 -7.47
N SER A 35 -12.64 3.26 -7.92
CA SER A 35 -12.65 2.02 -8.71
C SER A 35 -11.84 2.15 -10.00
N GLY A 36 -10.93 1.21 -10.23
CA GLY A 36 -10.05 1.21 -11.40
C GLY A 36 -8.84 2.15 -11.30
N GLU A 37 -8.76 2.97 -10.26
CA GLU A 37 -7.66 3.90 -10.07
C GLU A 37 -6.41 3.21 -9.52
N ARG A 38 -5.25 3.66 -10.00
CA ARG A 38 -3.94 3.23 -9.53
C ARG A 38 -3.18 4.43 -8.96
N LEU A 39 -2.96 4.42 -7.66
CA LEU A 39 -2.21 5.48 -6.98
C LEU A 39 -0.71 5.28 -7.16
N ALA A 40 0.02 6.38 -7.24
CA ALA A 40 1.48 6.36 -7.26
C ALA A 40 2.03 6.57 -5.85
N ARG A 41 3.15 5.90 -5.53
CA ARG A 41 3.88 6.16 -4.27
C ARG A 41 4.35 7.61 -4.25
N GLY A 42 4.22 8.25 -3.10
CA GLY A 42 4.61 9.63 -2.88
C GLY A 42 3.55 10.65 -3.28
N SER A 43 2.47 10.24 -3.95
CA SER A 43 1.32 11.13 -4.17
C SER A 43 0.74 11.57 -2.83
N GLU A 44 0.53 12.88 -2.68
CA GLU A 44 -0.10 13.50 -1.51
C GLU A 44 -1.44 14.13 -1.94
N PHE A 45 -2.48 13.87 -1.16
CA PHE A 45 -3.83 14.38 -1.40
C PHE A 45 -4.31 15.14 -0.17
N THR A 46 -4.83 16.35 -0.38
CA THR A 46 -5.56 17.07 0.68
C THR A 46 -7.00 16.59 0.65
N VAL A 47 -7.44 15.92 1.72
CA VAL A 47 -8.75 15.26 1.81
C VAL A 47 -9.75 16.06 2.67
N MET A 48 -9.24 16.97 3.49
CA MET A 48 -10.06 17.89 4.24
C MET A 48 -9.35 19.24 4.40
N SER A 49 -10.11 20.33 4.36
CA SER A 49 -9.63 21.66 4.71
C SER A 49 -10.52 22.33 5.75
N TRP A 50 -9.93 23.18 6.59
CA TRP A 50 -10.66 23.95 7.60
C TRP A 50 -10.11 25.37 7.79
N GLY A 51 -10.96 26.28 8.28
CA GLY A 51 -10.52 27.62 8.70
C GLY A 51 -9.63 27.57 9.94
N GLU A 52 -10.03 26.77 10.95
CA GLU A 52 -9.32 26.60 12.23
C GLU A 52 -9.54 25.20 12.81
N ARG A 53 -8.47 24.51 13.23
CA ARG A 53 -8.59 23.25 14.00
C ARG A 53 -8.56 23.55 15.49
N ARG A 54 -9.69 23.38 16.17
CA ARG A 54 -9.82 23.70 17.59
C ARG A 54 -9.22 22.60 18.45
N ASN A 55 -8.63 22.99 19.57
CA ASN A 55 -8.11 22.08 20.61
C ASN A 55 -7.13 21.00 20.11
N ASN A 56 -6.45 21.23 18.99
CA ASN A 56 -5.62 20.21 18.32
C ASN A 56 -6.39 18.89 18.07
N SER A 57 -7.71 18.94 17.89
CA SER A 57 -8.57 17.77 17.70
C SER A 57 -8.16 16.95 16.47
N GLN A 58 -8.34 15.63 16.51
CA GLN A 58 -8.11 14.71 15.39
C GLN A 58 -9.29 13.74 15.27
N PHE A 59 -9.39 13.02 14.15
CA PHE A 59 -10.33 11.89 14.08
C PHE A 59 -9.84 10.80 15.03
N ASP A 60 -10.77 10.07 15.66
CA ASP A 60 -10.42 8.92 16.51
C ASP A 60 -9.85 7.77 15.68
N SER A 61 -10.25 7.68 14.41
CA SER A 61 -9.74 6.69 13.46
C SER A 61 -9.77 7.20 12.02
N LEU A 62 -8.73 6.86 11.27
CA LEU A 62 -8.66 6.98 9.81
C LEU A 62 -8.65 5.56 9.25
N ASP A 63 -9.74 5.15 8.61
CA ASP A 63 -10.00 3.79 8.17
C ASP A 63 -9.72 3.63 6.67
N PHE A 64 -8.62 2.97 6.34
CA PHE A 64 -8.19 2.65 4.98
C PHE A 64 -8.52 1.22 4.56
N SER A 65 -9.42 0.51 5.27
CA SER A 65 -9.76 -0.89 4.96
C SER A 65 -10.29 -1.10 3.53
N GLN A 66 -10.85 -0.07 2.90
CA GLN A 66 -11.32 -0.12 1.50
C GLN A 66 -10.22 0.22 0.48
N ALA A 67 -9.04 0.66 0.93
CA ALA A 67 -7.87 0.96 0.10
C ALA A 67 -6.88 -0.22 0.08
N SER A 68 -7.39 -1.43 -0.18
CA SER A 68 -6.64 -2.69 0.00
C SER A 68 -5.28 -2.69 -0.69
N GLY A 69 -4.25 -3.08 0.06
CA GLY A 69 -2.86 -3.19 -0.41
C GLY A 69 -2.08 -1.88 -0.48
N TYR A 70 -2.75 -0.73 -0.35
CA TYR A 70 -2.09 0.57 -0.19
C TYR A 70 -1.80 0.87 1.28
N ARG A 71 -0.78 1.69 1.52
CA ARG A 71 -0.51 2.27 2.85
C ARG A 71 -0.37 3.78 2.72
N PHE A 72 -0.79 4.48 3.77
CA PHE A 72 -0.82 5.93 3.80
C PHE A 72 -0.14 6.46 5.07
N ALA A 73 0.57 7.56 4.92
CA ALA A 73 0.88 8.46 6.02
C ALA A 73 -0.17 9.57 6.05
N THR A 74 -0.48 10.08 7.24
CA THR A 74 -1.50 11.10 7.44
C THR A 74 -0.89 12.31 8.14
N ARG A 75 -1.16 13.52 7.66
CA ARG A 75 -0.66 14.76 8.24
C ARG A 75 -1.83 15.68 8.60
N TYR A 76 -1.94 16.01 9.88
CA TYR A 76 -2.81 17.09 10.36
C TYR A 76 -2.02 18.38 10.41
N ASP A 77 -2.29 19.27 9.46
CA ASP A 77 -1.71 20.61 9.42
C ASP A 77 -2.59 21.64 10.16
N THR A 78 -2.18 22.89 10.10
CA THR A 78 -2.94 24.03 10.63
C THR A 78 -4.30 24.16 9.97
N ARG A 79 -4.43 23.86 8.67
CA ARG A 79 -5.66 24.09 7.86
C ARG A 79 -6.14 22.89 7.04
N SER A 80 -5.52 21.72 7.20
CA SER A 80 -5.86 20.56 6.37
C SER A 80 -5.49 19.22 7.00
N LEU A 81 -6.17 18.18 6.53
CA LEU A 81 -5.73 16.80 6.64
C LEU A 81 -5.28 16.35 5.26
N SER A 82 -4.04 15.87 5.18
CA SER A 82 -3.48 15.28 3.97
C SER A 82 -3.13 13.81 4.18
N VAL A 83 -3.23 13.03 3.11
CA VAL A 83 -2.83 11.62 3.07
C VAL A 83 -1.78 11.43 1.98
N THR A 84 -0.70 10.73 2.29
CA THR A 84 0.41 10.46 1.37
C THR A 84 0.55 8.96 1.16
N VAL A 85 0.58 8.52 -0.09
CA VAL A 85 0.76 7.10 -0.43
C VAL A 85 2.19 6.68 -0.10
N THR A 86 2.36 5.80 0.88
CA THR A 86 3.68 5.31 1.30
C THR A 86 4.00 3.92 0.76
N ALA A 87 2.97 3.12 0.46
CA ALA A 87 3.10 1.82 -0.15
C ALA A 87 1.96 1.51 -1.12
N ILE A 88 2.24 0.68 -2.12
CA ILE A 88 1.29 0.30 -3.17
C ILE A 88 1.21 -1.23 -3.30
N PRO A 89 0.11 -1.77 -3.83
CA PRO A 89 0.03 -3.19 -4.17
C PRO A 89 0.84 -3.50 -5.43
N PHE A 90 1.62 -4.58 -5.34
CA PHE A 90 2.39 -5.18 -6.42
C PHE A 90 1.84 -6.56 -6.75
N VAL A 91 1.30 -6.71 -7.95
CA VAL A 91 0.77 -7.97 -8.47
C VAL A 91 1.80 -8.60 -9.40
N TRP A 92 2.04 -9.90 -9.22
CA TRP A 92 2.82 -10.67 -10.16
C TRP A 92 2.08 -10.81 -11.50
N THR A 93 2.69 -10.31 -12.57
CA THR A 93 2.21 -10.42 -13.95
C THR A 93 3.19 -11.20 -14.84
N GLY A 94 4.26 -11.75 -14.25
CA GLY A 94 5.22 -12.60 -14.94
C GLY A 94 4.68 -13.99 -15.25
N ALA A 95 5.54 -14.86 -15.81
CA ALA A 95 5.13 -16.21 -16.18
C ALA A 95 4.67 -17.03 -14.94
N PRO A 96 3.68 -17.93 -15.09
CA PRO A 96 3.15 -18.71 -13.96
C PRO A 96 4.12 -19.74 -13.37
N SER A 97 5.01 -20.31 -14.19
CA SER A 97 5.92 -21.41 -13.83
C SER A 97 7.38 -20.96 -13.65
N GLY A 98 7.59 -19.70 -13.29
CA GLY A 98 8.92 -19.16 -13.05
C GLY A 98 9.05 -17.70 -13.45
N GLY A 99 10.06 -17.06 -12.88
CA GLY A 99 10.43 -15.69 -13.20
C GLY A 99 11.16 -15.08 -12.03
N PHE A 100 11.94 -14.03 -12.31
CA PHE A 100 12.73 -13.37 -11.28
C PHE A 100 12.06 -12.09 -10.80
N TRP A 101 12.16 -11.86 -9.49
CA TRP A 101 11.66 -10.64 -8.85
C TRP A 101 12.40 -9.37 -9.27
N ASP A 102 13.63 -9.49 -9.81
CA ASP A 102 14.42 -8.36 -10.30
C ASP A 102 14.03 -7.90 -11.72
N VAL A 103 13.08 -8.58 -12.36
CA VAL A 103 12.55 -8.21 -13.68
C VAL A 103 11.30 -7.35 -13.51
N VAL A 104 11.42 -6.06 -13.81
CA VAL A 104 10.33 -5.07 -13.69
C VAL A 104 9.05 -5.49 -14.40
N ASN A 105 9.14 -6.06 -15.59
CA ASN A 105 7.96 -6.44 -16.37
C ASN A 105 7.14 -7.59 -15.75
N ASN A 106 7.70 -8.31 -14.76
CA ASN A 106 6.96 -9.32 -14.00
C ASN A 106 6.06 -8.72 -12.93
N TRP A 107 6.07 -7.39 -12.75
CA TRP A 107 5.34 -6.68 -11.71
C TRP A 107 4.44 -5.62 -12.31
N ASN A 108 3.12 -5.71 -12.10
CA ASN A 108 2.15 -4.71 -12.60
C ASN A 108 2.38 -4.32 -14.07
N GLN A 109 2.80 -5.26 -14.92
CA GLN A 109 3.15 -4.99 -16.33
C GLN A 109 4.25 -3.92 -16.53
N GLY A 110 5.14 -3.76 -15.55
CA GLY A 110 6.26 -2.83 -15.55
C GLY A 110 5.92 -1.38 -15.20
N GLN A 111 4.66 -1.07 -14.84
CA GLN A 111 4.20 0.32 -14.67
C GLN A 111 4.75 1.01 -13.41
N ASP A 112 5.08 0.25 -12.36
CA ASP A 112 5.46 0.82 -11.06
C ASP A 112 6.88 0.46 -10.61
N GLY A 113 7.67 -0.13 -11.50
CA GLY A 113 9.02 -0.61 -11.20
C GLY A 113 9.02 -1.90 -10.37
N LEU A 114 9.93 -1.99 -9.41
CA LEU A 114 10.08 -3.14 -8.52
C LEU A 114 9.39 -2.90 -7.17
N PRO A 115 8.85 -3.95 -6.50
CA PRO A 115 8.42 -3.86 -5.12
C PRO A 115 9.53 -3.36 -4.19
N GLN A 116 9.15 -2.55 -3.22
CA GLN A 116 10.03 -1.93 -2.23
C GLN A 116 9.57 -2.25 -0.80
N ALA A 117 10.42 -1.90 0.16
CA ALA A 117 10.08 -2.04 1.57
C ALA A 117 8.74 -1.33 1.88
N GLY A 118 7.88 -2.02 2.61
CA GLY A 118 6.53 -1.54 2.93
C GLY A 118 5.44 -1.91 1.93
N ASP A 119 5.76 -2.35 0.71
CA ASP A 119 4.76 -2.73 -0.30
C ASP A 119 4.06 -4.04 0.01
N THR A 120 2.84 -4.15 -0.51
CA THR A 120 2.05 -5.38 -0.47
C THR A 120 2.28 -6.16 -1.75
N VAL A 121 2.84 -7.35 -1.66
CA VAL A 121 3.07 -8.23 -2.81
C VAL A 121 2.02 -9.33 -2.89
N LEU A 122 1.42 -9.46 -4.07
CA LEU A 122 0.37 -10.42 -4.42
C LEU A 122 0.90 -11.33 -5.53
N LEU A 123 1.39 -12.52 -5.17
CA LEU A 123 1.95 -13.49 -6.12
C LEU A 123 0.88 -14.35 -6.82
N GLY A 124 -0.30 -14.47 -6.24
CA GLY A 124 -1.29 -15.47 -6.66
C GLY A 124 -0.70 -16.88 -6.61
N GLY A 125 -0.94 -17.69 -7.64
CA GLY A 125 -0.43 -19.05 -7.77
C GLY A 125 0.90 -19.20 -8.52
N ALA A 126 1.63 -18.12 -8.75
CA ALA A 126 2.87 -18.17 -9.51
C ALA A 126 4.03 -18.78 -8.71
N ASP A 127 4.84 -19.59 -9.40
CA ASP A 127 6.16 -20.00 -8.93
C ASP A 127 7.17 -18.90 -9.27
N THR A 128 7.83 -18.35 -8.25
CA THR A 128 8.73 -17.19 -8.40
C THR A 128 10.11 -17.43 -7.80
N ARG A 129 11.09 -16.64 -8.27
CA ARG A 129 12.50 -16.79 -7.91
C ARG A 129 13.10 -15.46 -7.50
N ILE A 130 13.95 -15.50 -6.48
CA ILE A 130 14.75 -14.37 -6.00
C ILE A 130 16.21 -14.76 -6.07
N ARG A 131 17.03 -13.93 -6.73
CA ARG A 131 18.49 -14.11 -6.86
C ARG A 131 19.32 -12.91 -6.38
N SER A 132 18.65 -11.96 -5.75
CA SER A 132 19.19 -10.71 -5.23
C SER A 132 18.43 -10.33 -3.96
N VAL A 133 18.81 -9.23 -3.31
CA VAL A 133 18.12 -8.75 -2.11
C VAL A 133 16.84 -8.02 -2.51
N HIS A 134 15.70 -8.44 -1.96
CA HIS A 134 14.42 -7.74 -2.06
C HIS A 134 13.85 -7.46 -0.67
N SER A 135 13.12 -6.36 -0.55
CA SER A 135 12.41 -5.99 0.67
C SER A 135 10.96 -5.65 0.34
N VAL A 136 10.02 -6.15 1.15
CA VAL A 136 8.58 -5.91 1.01
C VAL A 136 7.95 -5.69 2.38
N GLY A 137 6.75 -5.14 2.42
CA GLY A 137 5.96 -4.99 3.64
C GLY A 137 5.13 -6.23 3.95
N GLU A 138 4.43 -6.74 2.94
CA GLU A 138 3.54 -7.89 3.03
C GLU A 138 3.70 -8.77 1.79
N LEU A 139 3.42 -10.05 1.93
CA LEU A 139 3.49 -11.03 0.86
C LEU A 139 2.34 -12.03 0.99
N SER A 140 1.60 -12.24 -0.10
CA SER A 140 0.53 -13.24 -0.18
C SER A 140 0.53 -13.99 -1.51
N GLY A 141 -0.05 -15.19 -1.51
CA GLY A 141 -0.09 -16.11 -2.64
C GLY A 141 -0.02 -17.58 -2.18
N ASN A 142 -0.03 -18.51 -3.13
CA ASN A 142 -0.05 -19.95 -2.87
C ASN A 142 0.84 -20.79 -3.82
N GLY A 143 1.66 -20.16 -4.67
CA GLY A 143 2.67 -20.88 -5.47
C GLY A 143 3.89 -21.34 -4.66
N SER A 144 5.06 -21.36 -5.30
CA SER A 144 6.35 -21.52 -4.62
C SER A 144 7.25 -20.29 -4.77
N LEU A 145 8.03 -19.99 -3.72
CA LEU A 145 9.08 -18.99 -3.75
C LEU A 145 10.43 -19.68 -3.56
N ARG A 146 11.32 -19.55 -4.56
CA ARG A 146 12.68 -20.10 -4.51
C ARG A 146 13.71 -18.98 -4.34
N LEU A 147 14.59 -19.14 -3.35
CA LEU A 147 15.78 -18.30 -3.20
C LEU A 147 16.96 -19.01 -3.90
N GLU A 148 17.59 -18.33 -4.85
CA GLU A 148 18.72 -18.80 -5.64
C GLU A 148 19.92 -17.87 -5.44
N GLY A 149 21.16 -18.36 -5.59
CA GLY A 149 22.37 -17.54 -5.75
C GLY A 149 22.51 -16.30 -4.86
N GLY A 150 22.42 -16.44 -3.54
CA GLY A 150 22.55 -15.28 -2.62
C GLY A 150 21.29 -14.39 -2.53
N GLY A 151 20.15 -14.87 -3.02
CA GLY A 151 18.87 -14.20 -2.89
C GLY A 151 18.39 -14.11 -1.44
N HIS A 152 17.91 -12.92 -1.06
CA HIS A 152 17.34 -12.65 0.26
C HIS A 152 16.02 -11.92 0.11
N LEU A 153 15.01 -12.35 0.88
CA LEU A 153 13.74 -11.62 1.00
C LEU A 153 13.58 -11.12 2.43
N LEU A 154 13.48 -9.80 2.58
CA LEU A 154 13.16 -9.14 3.83
C LEU A 154 11.68 -8.75 3.83
N ILE A 155 10.94 -9.21 4.83
CA ILE A 155 9.52 -8.86 5.00
C ILE A 155 9.40 -8.07 6.29
N SER A 156 8.98 -6.80 6.18
CA SER A 156 8.87 -5.88 7.32
C SER A 156 7.57 -5.07 7.20
N GLY A 157 6.49 -5.62 7.75
CA GLY A 157 5.19 -4.97 7.79
C GLY A 157 4.29 -5.54 8.89
N PRO A 158 3.24 -4.80 9.28
CA PRO A 158 2.35 -5.16 10.39
C PRO A 158 1.55 -6.46 10.15
N GLY A 159 1.45 -6.95 8.91
CA GLY A 159 0.82 -8.21 8.52
C GLY A 159 1.78 -9.31 8.06
N ALA A 160 3.04 -9.32 8.51
CA ALA A 160 4.03 -10.31 8.10
C ALA A 160 3.68 -11.74 8.56
N SER A 161 2.80 -12.43 7.83
CA SER A 161 2.53 -13.86 7.97
C SER A 161 3.01 -14.58 6.71
N ALA A 162 4.19 -15.18 6.76
CA ALA A 162 4.71 -16.02 5.69
C ALA A 162 4.21 -17.46 5.87
N ALA A 163 3.13 -17.84 5.17
CA ALA A 163 2.76 -19.25 5.00
C ALA A 163 3.35 -19.78 3.68
N TRP A 164 4.67 -19.93 3.62
CA TRP A 164 5.35 -20.45 2.43
C TRP A 164 6.36 -21.54 2.79
N LEU A 165 6.34 -22.64 2.03
CA LEU A 165 7.38 -23.67 2.06
C LEU A 165 8.64 -23.10 1.41
N CYS A 166 9.51 -22.49 2.21
CA CYS A 166 10.82 -22.04 1.75
C CYS A 166 11.71 -23.28 1.53
N SER A 167 11.95 -23.66 0.27
CA SER A 167 12.96 -24.66 -0.07
C SER A 167 14.23 -23.96 -0.54
N ARG A 168 15.35 -24.23 0.15
CA ARG A 168 16.67 -23.83 -0.36
C ARG A 168 17.08 -24.84 -1.42
N ALA A 169 17.46 -24.37 -2.61
CA ALA A 169 18.20 -25.21 -3.54
C ALA A 169 19.58 -25.48 -2.92
N SER A 170 19.89 -26.74 -2.61
CA SER A 170 21.24 -27.14 -2.24
C SER A 170 22.17 -26.83 -3.40
N GLN A 171 23.26 -26.10 -3.15
CA GLN A 171 24.34 -25.97 -4.13
C GLN A 171 24.84 -27.37 -4.48
N GLN A 172 24.75 -27.75 -5.76
CA GLN A 172 25.55 -28.83 -6.34
C GLN A 172 26.86 -28.24 -6.82
#